data_AF-A0A0E4BKX0-F1
#
_entry.id   AF-A0A0E4BKX0-F1
#
_cell.length_a   1.000
_cell.length_b   1.000
_cell.length_c   1.000
_cell.angle_alpha   90.00
_cell.angle_beta   90.00
_cell.angle_gamma   90.00
#
_symmetry.space_group_name_H-M   'P 1'
#
loop_
_entity.id
_entity.type
_entity.pdbx_description
1 polymer ?
#
loop_
_entity_poly.entity_id
_entity_poly.type
_entity_poly.pdbx_seq_one_letter_code
_entity_poly.pdbx_strand_id
1 'polypeptide(L)'
;MYRNKDQMMDDTIGFPDPGLDLSDGFKPHTSHWGVFSARNGAAGLEVRAYAGDPDPNGIIGNFPGALRHQARIAQPAIRRGWLERGPGPDDRRGRDEFVSVSWEKALDLLATSSAASAPRAGPAPCSAAPMAGRARAAFTTRRARCIASSISRWAAMCVR
;
A
#
# COMPACT_ATOMS: atom_id res chain seq x y z
N MET A 1 -37.34 -14.32 1.41
CA MET A 1 -36.91 -14.19 2.81
C MET A 1 -35.89 -13.06 2.89
N TYR A 2 -36.24 -11.99 3.60
CA TYR A 2 -35.36 -10.84 3.82
C TYR A 2 -34.21 -11.24 4.75
N ARG A 3 -32.97 -10.93 4.36
CA ARG A 3 -31.77 -11.10 5.20
C ARG A 3 -31.84 -10.05 6.32
N ASN A 4 -32.02 -10.50 7.56
CA ASN A 4 -32.05 -9.64 8.73
C ASN A 4 -30.72 -8.90 8.88
N LYS A 5 -30.78 -7.60 9.18
CA LYS A 5 -29.59 -6.73 9.39
C LYS A 5 -28.95 -6.90 10.76
N ASP A 6 -29.58 -7.64 11.66
CA ASP A 6 -29.14 -7.84 13.05
C ASP A 6 -28.42 -9.17 13.27
N GLN A 7 -28.11 -9.90 12.20
CA GLN A 7 -27.24 -11.06 12.28
C GLN A 7 -25.83 -10.55 12.50
N MET A 8 -25.39 -10.51 13.76
CA MET A 8 -24.00 -10.26 14.14
C MET A 8 -23.11 -11.04 13.17
N MET A 9 -22.21 -10.33 12.48
CA MET A 9 -21.16 -10.96 11.70
C MET A 9 -20.44 -11.91 12.67
N ASP A 10 -20.73 -13.20 12.54
CA ASP A 10 -19.90 -14.25 13.11
C ASP A 10 -18.49 -14.00 12.57
N ASP A 11 -17.54 -13.67 13.46
CA ASP A 11 -16.15 -13.37 13.11
C ASP A 11 -15.44 -14.57 12.45
N THR A 12 -16.15 -15.68 12.33
CA THR A 12 -15.83 -16.90 11.58
C THR A 12 -15.91 -16.66 10.07
N ILE A 13 -14.98 -15.89 9.50
CA ILE A 13 -14.67 -15.99 8.06
C ILE A 13 -13.85 -17.26 7.85
N GLY A 14 -14.52 -18.39 7.63
CA GLY A 14 -13.90 -19.70 7.34
C GLY A 14 -14.33 -20.81 8.29
N PHE A 15 -14.08 -22.06 7.92
CA PHE A 15 -14.23 -23.21 8.85
C PHE A 15 -13.41 -22.97 10.13
N PRO A 16 -13.84 -23.40 11.33
CA PRO A 16 -13.06 -23.20 12.55
C PRO A 16 -11.70 -23.89 12.41
N ASP A 17 -10.68 -23.07 12.16
CA ASP A 17 -9.29 -23.49 12.12
C ASP A 17 -8.72 -23.32 13.54
N PRO A 18 -8.41 -24.42 14.25
CA PRO A 18 -7.90 -24.34 15.62
C PRO A 18 -6.55 -23.59 15.71
N GLY A 19 -5.84 -23.42 14.60
CA GLY A 19 -4.62 -22.61 14.56
C GLY A 19 -4.85 -21.10 14.44
N LEU A 20 -6.08 -20.66 14.18
CA LEU A 20 -6.48 -19.25 14.06
C LEU A 20 -7.51 -18.89 15.15
N ASP A 21 -7.04 -18.54 16.34
CA ASP A 21 -7.89 -17.88 17.34
C ASP A 21 -8.07 -16.40 17.00
N LEU A 22 -9.26 -15.99 16.56
CA LEU A 22 -9.55 -14.59 16.22
C LEU A 22 -10.46 -13.91 17.26
N SER A 23 -10.80 -14.61 18.35
CA SER A 23 -11.71 -14.12 19.40
C SER A 23 -11.13 -12.95 20.21
N ASP A 24 -9.81 -12.77 20.16
CA ASP A 24 -9.02 -11.75 20.85
C ASP A 24 -8.80 -10.46 20.03
N GLY A 25 -9.55 -10.31 18.93
CA GLY A 25 -9.52 -9.14 18.04
C GLY A 25 -8.36 -9.13 17.03
N PHE A 26 -7.59 -10.22 16.97
CA PHE A 26 -6.61 -10.42 15.91
C PHE A 26 -7.27 -10.67 14.56
N LYS A 27 -6.65 -10.18 13.49
CA LYS A 27 -7.12 -10.36 12.11
C LYS A 27 -6.11 -11.18 11.30
N PRO A 28 -6.55 -12.18 10.53
CA PRO A 28 -5.66 -13.02 9.76
C PRO A 28 -5.11 -12.27 8.55
N HIS A 29 -3.84 -12.52 8.25
CA HIS A 29 -3.08 -11.96 7.13
C HIS A 29 -2.13 -13.02 6.59
N THR A 30 -1.69 -12.84 5.34
CA THR A 30 -0.65 -13.67 4.73
C THR A 30 0.43 -12.80 4.15
N SER A 31 1.65 -13.34 4.12
CA SER A 31 2.78 -12.75 3.43
C SER A 31 3.56 -13.85 2.73
N HIS A 32 4.61 -13.47 2.01
CA HIS A 32 5.52 -14.46 1.43
C HIS A 32 6.37 -15.20 2.49
N TRP A 33 6.29 -14.82 3.77
CA TRP A 33 6.95 -15.49 4.90
C TRP A 33 6.00 -16.30 5.77
N GLY A 34 4.74 -16.46 5.38
CA GLY A 34 3.77 -17.31 6.08
C GLY A 34 2.49 -16.60 6.49
N VAL A 35 1.65 -17.35 7.20
CA VAL A 35 0.36 -16.93 7.73
C VAL A 35 0.56 -16.37 9.14
N PHE A 36 -0.10 -15.25 9.43
CA PHE A 36 -0.04 -14.63 10.74
C PHE A 36 -1.34 -13.90 11.04
N SER A 37 -1.56 -13.56 12.30
CA SER A 37 -2.61 -12.63 12.67
C SER A 37 -2.00 -11.37 13.29
N ALA A 38 -2.67 -10.24 13.11
CA ALA A 38 -2.23 -8.97 13.68
C ALA A 38 -3.39 -8.16 14.27
N ARG A 39 -3.11 -7.38 15.31
CA ARG A 39 -4.03 -6.40 15.88
C ARG A 39 -3.31 -5.09 16.23
N ASN A 40 -4.08 -4.01 16.31
CA ASN A 40 -3.59 -2.77 16.92
C ASN A 40 -3.83 -2.83 18.43
N GLY A 41 -2.75 -2.95 19.20
CA GLY A 41 -2.76 -2.84 20.65
C GLY A 41 -2.43 -1.42 21.13
N ALA A 42 -2.43 -1.21 22.45
CA ALA A 42 -2.14 0.09 23.05
C ALA A 42 -0.70 0.59 22.78
N ALA A 43 0.26 -0.34 22.68
CA ALA A 43 1.67 -0.04 22.42
C ALA A 43 2.04 -0.06 20.92
N GLY A 44 1.10 -0.39 20.02
CA GLY A 44 1.35 -0.52 18.59
C GLY A 44 0.83 -1.83 17.99
N LEU A 45 1.35 -2.20 16.83
CA LEU A 45 0.96 -3.43 16.14
C LEU A 45 1.49 -4.66 16.89
N GLU A 46 0.60 -5.57 17.24
CA GLU A 46 0.92 -6.89 17.77
C GLU A 46 0.74 -7.94 16.67
N VAL A 47 1.67 -8.89 16.57
CA VAL A 47 1.72 -9.89 15.51
C VAL A 47 1.96 -11.27 16.11
N ARG A 48 1.19 -12.26 15.66
CA ARG A 48 1.28 -13.66 16.09
C ARG A 48 1.37 -14.57 14.87
N ALA A 49 2.35 -15.47 14.84
CA ALA A 49 2.43 -16.49 13.81
C ALA A 49 1.22 -17.46 13.91
N TYR A 50 0.85 -18.06 12.80
CA TYR A 50 -0.20 -19.08 12.78
C TYR A 50 0.22 -20.29 13.64
N ALA A 51 -0.63 -20.70 14.59
CA ALA A 51 -0.28 -21.73 15.56
C ALA A 51 -0.23 -23.15 14.94
N GLY A 52 -0.84 -23.35 13.78
CA GLY A 52 -0.75 -24.61 13.03
C GLY A 52 0.50 -24.74 12.16
N ASP A 53 1.36 -23.71 12.10
CA ASP A 53 2.64 -23.78 11.39
C ASP A 53 3.70 -24.44 12.30
N PRO A 54 4.26 -25.61 11.93
CA PRO A 54 5.27 -26.28 12.73
C PRO A 54 6.63 -25.55 12.76
N ASP A 55 6.90 -24.65 11.81
CA ASP A 55 8.15 -23.88 11.73
C ASP A 55 7.89 -22.43 11.28
N PRO A 56 7.27 -21.60 12.14
CA PRO A 56 6.89 -20.25 11.79
C PRO A 56 8.12 -19.38 11.55
N ASN A 57 8.14 -18.66 10.41
CA ASN A 57 9.26 -17.80 10.08
C ASN A 57 9.35 -16.58 11.02
N GLY A 58 10.46 -16.47 11.77
CA GLY A 58 10.71 -15.38 12.71
C GLY A 58 10.71 -13.97 12.08
N ILE A 59 10.88 -13.83 10.76
CA ILE A 59 10.79 -12.53 10.05
C ILE A 59 9.44 -11.85 10.27
N ILE A 60 8.37 -12.60 10.51
CA ILE A 60 7.04 -12.05 10.82
C ILE A 60 7.10 -11.13 12.06
N GLY A 61 8.04 -11.35 12.99
CA GLY A 61 8.27 -10.47 14.13
C GLY A 61 8.75 -9.05 13.77
N ASN A 62 9.18 -8.79 12.53
CA ASN A 62 9.66 -7.48 12.09
C ASN A 62 8.54 -6.50 11.73
N PHE A 63 7.30 -6.97 11.53
CA PHE A 63 6.18 -6.14 11.10
C PHE A 63 5.92 -4.92 12.01
N PRO A 64 5.94 -5.03 13.35
CA PRO A 64 5.75 -3.88 14.23
C PRO A 64 6.82 -2.79 14.02
N GLY A 65 8.08 -3.19 13.83
CA GLY A 65 9.20 -2.26 13.59
C GLY A 65 9.18 -1.65 12.19
N ALA A 66 8.79 -2.42 11.17
CA ALA A 66 8.79 -1.98 9.76
C ALA A 66 7.81 -0.83 9.49
N LEU A 67 6.74 -0.70 10.28
CA LEU A 67 5.76 0.38 10.12
C LEU A 67 6.31 1.76 10.50
N ARG A 68 7.23 1.82 11.47
CA ARG A 68 7.81 3.07 12.00
C ARG A 68 9.32 3.20 11.77
N HIS A 69 9.87 2.37 10.88
CA HIS A 69 11.30 2.40 10.56
C HIS A 69 11.68 3.74 9.91
N GLN A 70 12.87 4.28 10.23
CA GLN A 70 13.35 5.58 9.73
C GLN A 70 13.42 5.65 8.19
N ALA A 71 13.68 4.52 7.53
CA ALA A 71 13.70 4.43 6.07
C ALA A 71 12.31 4.41 5.41
N ARG A 72 11.21 4.46 6.19
CA ARG A 72 9.86 4.41 5.66
C ARG A 72 9.52 5.71 4.95
N ILE A 73 9.17 5.62 3.67
CA ILE A 73 8.70 6.77 2.90
C ILE A 73 7.32 7.20 3.43
N ALA A 74 7.27 8.35 4.09
CA ALA A 74 6.06 8.87 4.73
C ALA A 74 5.13 9.63 3.77
N GLN A 75 5.68 10.24 2.72
CA GLN A 75 4.92 11.05 1.75
C GLN A 75 5.57 11.01 0.36
N PRO A 76 4.83 11.37 -0.69
CA PRO A 76 5.40 11.49 -2.03
C PRO A 76 6.57 12.48 -2.04
N ALA A 77 7.65 12.07 -2.69
CA ALA A 77 8.81 12.93 -2.88
C ALA A 77 9.26 12.85 -4.34
N ILE A 78 9.60 14.00 -4.90
CA ILE A 78 9.99 14.13 -6.31
C ILE A 78 11.37 14.77 -6.36
N ARG A 79 12.24 14.27 -7.24
CA ARG A 79 13.56 14.85 -7.45
C ARG A 79 13.45 16.32 -7.82
N ARG A 80 14.19 17.18 -7.11
CA ARG A 80 14.23 18.63 -7.34
C ARG A 80 14.53 18.95 -8.81
N GLY A 81 15.55 18.30 -9.37
CA GLY A 81 15.94 18.49 -10.76
C GLY A 81 14.83 18.19 -11.76
N TRP A 82 13.96 17.21 -11.47
CA TRP A 82 12.82 16.88 -12.33
C TRP A 82 11.70 17.92 -12.22
N LEU A 83 11.45 18.46 -11.02
CA LEU A 83 10.44 19.52 -10.84
C LEU A 83 10.84 20.82 -11.55
N GLU A 84 12.14 21.12 -11.61
CA GLU A 84 12.68 22.35 -12.19
C GLU A 84 12.89 22.25 -13.71
N ARG A 85 13.40 21.11 -14.20
CA ARG A 85 13.78 20.92 -15.62
C ARG A 85 12.83 20.03 -16.42
N GLY A 86 11.87 19.38 -15.75
CA GLY A 86 10.96 18.44 -16.38
C GLY A 86 11.58 17.07 -16.67
N PRO A 87 10.87 16.22 -17.45
CA PRO A 87 11.32 14.87 -17.77
C PRO A 87 12.52 14.87 -18.73
N GLY A 88 13.48 13.97 -18.49
CA GLY A 88 14.66 13.80 -19.35
C GLY A 88 15.79 13.01 -18.70
N PRO A 89 16.86 12.73 -19.46
CA PRO A 89 18.12 12.24 -18.90
C PRO A 89 18.68 13.28 -17.91
N ASP A 90 19.23 12.80 -16.80
CA ASP A 90 19.78 13.66 -15.76
C ASP A 90 20.85 12.90 -14.97
N ASP A 91 22.09 13.38 -15.05
CA ASP A 91 23.27 12.77 -14.44
C ASP A 91 23.29 12.91 -12.90
N ARG A 92 22.37 13.71 -12.34
CA ARG A 92 22.19 13.82 -10.88
C ARG A 92 21.33 12.70 -10.29
N ARG A 93 20.76 11.80 -11.10
CA ARG A 93 20.01 10.64 -10.59
C ARG A 93 20.84 9.86 -9.56
N GLY A 94 20.24 9.56 -8.41
CA GLY A 94 20.90 8.91 -7.28
C GLY A 94 21.67 9.84 -6.33
N ARG A 95 21.92 11.10 -6.71
CA ARG A 95 22.58 12.13 -5.88
C ARG A 95 21.77 13.42 -5.76
N ASP A 96 20.55 13.43 -6.30
CA ASP A 96 19.68 14.60 -6.31
C ASP A 96 18.89 14.70 -5.01
N GLU A 97 18.50 15.93 -4.69
CA GLU A 97 17.61 16.18 -3.57
C GLU A 97 16.18 15.75 -3.91
N PHE A 98 15.45 15.28 -2.91
CA PHE A 98 14.05 14.94 -3.00
C PHE A 98 13.22 15.98 -2.26
N VAL A 99 12.26 16.58 -2.97
CA VAL A 99 11.32 17.54 -2.42
C VAL A 99 10.03 16.81 -2.12
N SER A 100 9.59 16.87 -0.87
CA SER A 100 8.29 16.34 -0.45
C SER A 100 7.15 17.16 -1.05
N VAL A 101 6.11 16.49 -1.53
CA VAL A 101 4.94 17.13 -2.15
C VAL A 101 3.64 16.50 -1.64
N SER A 102 2.53 17.22 -1.82
CA SER A 102 1.21 16.65 -1.54
C SER A 102 0.85 15.54 -2.53
N TRP A 103 -0.06 14.66 -2.12
CA TRP A 103 -0.58 13.60 -3.00
C TRP A 103 -1.27 14.15 -4.24
N GLU A 104 -2.01 15.26 -4.12
CA GLU A 104 -2.67 15.93 -5.25
C GLU A 104 -1.64 16.36 -6.28
N LYS A 105 -0.58 17.06 -5.85
CA LYS A 105 0.50 17.51 -6.74
C LYS A 105 1.22 16.33 -7.39
N ALA A 106 1.52 15.27 -6.63
CA ALA A 106 2.19 14.09 -7.17
C ALA A 106 1.35 13.39 -8.25
N LEU A 107 0.03 13.25 -8.02
CA LEU A 107 -0.90 12.61 -8.95
C LEU A 107 -1.12 13.45 -10.21
N ASP A 108 -1.23 14.78 -10.07
CA ASP A 108 -1.37 15.69 -11.20
C ASP A 108 -0.13 15.62 -12.11
N LEU A 109 1.07 15.66 -11.53
CA LEU A 109 2.33 15.54 -12.26
C LEU A 109 2.46 14.19 -12.98
N LEU A 110 2.06 13.09 -12.33
CA LEU A 110 2.06 11.75 -12.92
C LEU A 110 1.08 11.63 -14.09
N ALA A 111 -0.11 12.23 -13.97
CA ALA A 111 -1.12 12.23 -15.03
C ALA A 111 -0.63 12.99 -16.26
N THR A 112 -0.07 14.19 -16.05
CA THR A 112 0.51 14.99 -17.14
C THR A 112 1.70 14.31 -17.79
N SER A 113 2.59 13.69 -17.01
CA SER A 113 3.76 13.00 -17.58
C SER A 113 3.36 11.78 -18.41
N SER A 114 2.38 11.00 -17.93
CA SER A 114 1.88 9.81 -18.63
C SER A 114 1.12 10.16 -19.90
N ALA A 115 0.40 11.30 -19.91
CA ALA A 115 -0.24 11.82 -21.10
C ALA A 115 0.78 12.34 -22.14
N ALA A 116 1.85 13.00 -21.68
CA ALA A 116 2.91 13.47 -22.56
C ALA A 116 3.75 12.32 -23.16
N SER A 117 3.92 11.21 -22.43
CA SER A 117 4.60 10.01 -22.92
C SER A 117 3.69 9.05 -23.70
N ALA A 118 2.38 9.33 -23.80
CA ALA A 118 1.48 8.52 -24.61
C ALA A 118 1.93 8.64 -26.08
N PRO A 119 2.24 7.51 -26.73
CA PRO A 119 2.94 7.54 -28.01
C PRO A 119 2.08 8.17 -29.10
N ARG A 120 2.67 9.10 -29.87
CA ARG A 120 2.13 9.56 -31.16
C ARG A 120 2.18 8.45 -32.24
N ALA A 121 2.82 7.31 -31.93
CA ALA A 121 2.94 6.12 -32.76
C ALA A 121 3.01 4.84 -31.90
N GLY A 122 1.93 4.03 -31.89
CA GLY A 122 1.93 2.62 -31.44
C GLY A 122 2.24 2.31 -29.96
N PRO A 123 1.77 1.18 -29.39
CA PRO A 123 1.91 0.90 -27.96
C PRO A 123 3.30 0.35 -27.57
N ALA A 124 4.23 1.20 -27.12
CA ALA A 124 5.31 0.95 -26.12
C ALA A 124 6.28 2.16 -26.05
N PRO A 125 6.95 2.50 -24.90
CA PRO A 125 7.29 1.65 -23.77
C PRO A 125 6.95 2.27 -22.40
N CYS A 126 5.78 1.94 -21.84
CA CYS A 126 5.60 1.95 -20.39
C CYS A 126 5.83 0.52 -19.91
N SER A 127 7.03 0.20 -19.41
CA SER A 127 7.30 -1.12 -18.82
C SER A 127 6.68 -1.21 -17.43
N ALA A 128 5.35 -1.39 -17.38
CA ALA A 128 4.78 -2.14 -16.27
C ALA A 128 5.07 -3.62 -16.58
N ALA A 129 5.76 -4.33 -15.69
CA ALA A 129 5.88 -5.78 -15.80
C ALA A 129 4.46 -6.37 -15.98
N PRO A 130 4.21 -7.21 -17.00
CA PRO A 130 2.84 -7.58 -17.33
C PRO A 130 2.32 -8.58 -16.30
N MET A 131 1.57 -8.07 -15.31
CA MET A 131 0.56 -8.88 -14.62
C MET A 131 -0.73 -8.73 -15.42
N ALA A 132 -1.01 -9.73 -16.26
CA ALA A 132 -2.17 -9.76 -17.12
C ALA A 132 -3.47 -9.80 -16.29
N GLY A 133 -4.24 -8.72 -16.34
CA GLY A 133 -5.60 -8.63 -15.81
C GLY A 133 -6.31 -7.45 -16.44
N ARG A 134 -7.13 -7.69 -17.47
CA ARG A 134 -7.87 -6.65 -18.18
C ARG A 134 -8.92 -6.02 -17.24
N ALA A 135 -8.66 -4.80 -16.78
CA ALA A 135 -9.70 -3.87 -16.36
C ALA A 135 -9.29 -2.46 -16.79
N ARG A 136 -9.91 -1.95 -17.88
CA ARG A 136 -9.80 -0.53 -18.23
C ARG A 136 -10.61 0.27 -17.21
N ALA A 137 -9.96 0.77 -16.17
CA ALA A 137 -10.50 1.83 -15.35
C ALA A 137 -9.88 3.14 -15.81
N ALA A 138 -10.65 3.98 -16.50
CA ALA A 138 -10.28 5.38 -16.72
C ALA A 138 -10.07 6.03 -15.35
N PHE A 139 -8.84 6.48 -15.10
CA PHE A 139 -8.46 7.15 -13.85
C PHE A 139 -9.01 8.58 -13.91
N THR A 140 -10.27 8.75 -13.52
CA THR A 140 -10.90 10.08 -13.45
C THR A 140 -10.45 10.81 -12.18
N THR A 141 -10.32 12.12 -12.28
CA THR A 141 -9.87 13.05 -11.22
C THR A 141 -10.64 12.91 -9.89
N ARG A 142 -11.87 12.38 -9.92
CA ARG A 142 -12.67 12.12 -8.71
C ARG A 142 -12.18 10.91 -7.91
N ARG A 143 -11.72 9.84 -8.60
CA ARG A 143 -11.20 8.62 -7.95
C ARG A 143 -9.80 8.86 -7.37
N ALA A 144 -9.00 9.69 -8.04
CA ALA A 144 -7.69 10.15 -7.57
C ALA A 144 -7.75 10.86 -6.21
N ARG A 145 -8.72 11.78 -6.02
CA ARG A 145 -8.90 12.52 -4.76
C ARG A 145 -9.33 11.63 -3.59
N CYS A 146 -10.17 10.63 -3.82
CA CYS A 146 -10.53 9.66 -2.79
C CYS A 146 -9.33 8.81 -2.35
N ILE A 147 -8.51 8.34 -3.30
CA ILE A 147 -7.30 7.56 -3.00
C ILE A 147 -6.27 8.44 -2.25
N ALA A 148 -6.03 9.67 -2.72
CA ALA A 148 -5.16 10.64 -2.04
C ALA A 148 -5.61 10.92 -0.60
N SER A 149 -6.91 11.11 -0.37
CA SER A 149 -7.44 11.39 0.96
C SER A 149 -7.34 10.18 1.90
N SER A 150 -7.47 8.96 1.39
CA SER A 150 -7.29 7.73 2.18
C SER A 150 -5.82 7.46 2.50
N ILE A 151 -4.91 7.66 1.55
CA ILE A 151 -3.47 7.46 1.77
C ILE A 151 -2.90 8.54 2.69
N SER A 152 -3.32 9.81 2.56
CA SER A 152 -2.92 10.88 3.48
C SER A 152 -3.39 10.61 4.91
N ARG A 153 -4.60 10.08 5.10
CA ARG A 153 -5.10 9.67 6.43
C ARG A 153 -4.31 8.51 7.01
N TRP A 154 -3.92 7.54 6.19
CA TRP A 154 -3.08 6.42 6.63
C TRP A 154 -1.64 6.85 6.96
N ALA A 155 -1.04 7.71 6.13
CA ALA A 155 0.28 8.29 6.39
C ALA A 155 0.30 9.10 7.71
N ALA A 156 -0.76 9.85 8.00
CA ALA A 156 -0.89 10.57 9.26
C ALA A 156 -1.03 9.65 10.50
N MET A 157 -1.58 8.43 10.34
CA MET A 157 -1.67 7.44 11.41
C MET A 157 -0.33 6.72 11.67
N CYS A 158 0.54 6.58 10.67
CA CYS A 158 1.85 5.93 10.82
C CYS A 158 2.93 6.83 11.44
N VAL A 159 2.73 8.16 11.47
CA VAL A 159 3.70 9.16 11.97
C VAL A 159 3.45 9.53 13.44
N ARG A 160 2.48 8.91 14.13
CA ARG A 160 2.30 9.01 15.59
C ARG A 160 2.69 7.74 16.34
#